data_AF-J0YJX6-F1
#
_entry.id   AF-J0YJX6-F1
#
_cell.length_a   1.000
_cell.length_b   1.000
_cell.length_c   1.000
_cell.angle_alpha   90.00
_cell.angle_beta   90.00
_cell.angle_gamma   90.00
#
_symmetry.space_group_name_H-M   'P 1'
#
loop_
_entity.id
_entity.type
_entity.pdbx_description
1 polymer ?
#
loop_
_entity_poly.entity_id
_entity_poly.type
_entity_poly.pdbx_seq_one_letter_code
_entity_poly.pdbx_strand_id
1 'polypeptide(L)'
;MNKRKKLSNSLHAFLERTRGRVALKLLILSFLVGIVMNFLGWNPRSLVQKIIEFLKSLWETGFITLANFFHIAMMGAIIVVPIFIILRIFYKK
;
A
#
# COMPACT_ATOMS: atom_id res chain seq x y z
N MET A 1 -48.84 -25.52 -0.79
CA MET A 1 -48.20 -25.47 0.54
C MET A 1 -46.69 -25.15 0.43
N ASN A 2 -46.25 -23.96 -0.05
CA ASN A 2 -44.80 -23.69 -0.15
C ASN A 2 -44.31 -22.22 -0.17
N LYS A 3 -45.17 -21.20 0.04
CA LYS A 3 -44.70 -19.79 0.05
C LYS A 3 -43.90 -19.42 1.32
N ARG A 4 -44.22 -20.02 2.48
CA ARG A 4 -43.56 -19.73 3.76
C ARG A 4 -42.07 -20.12 3.78
N LYS A 5 -41.71 -21.29 3.20
CA LYS A 5 -40.32 -21.78 3.13
C LYS A 5 -39.43 -20.94 2.20
N LYS A 6 -40.00 -20.32 1.16
CA LYS A 6 -39.22 -19.47 0.23
C LYS A 6 -38.83 -18.13 0.87
N LEU A 7 -39.71 -17.55 1.69
CA LEU A 7 -39.45 -16.30 2.41
C LEU A 7 -38.39 -16.47 3.51
N SER A 8 -38.44 -17.57 4.27
CA SER A 8 -37.43 -17.86 5.29
C SER A 8 -36.05 -18.08 4.68
N ASN A 9 -35.97 -18.80 3.55
CA ASN A 9 -34.70 -19.04 2.87
C ASN A 9 -34.11 -17.77 2.25
N SER A 10 -34.94 -16.86 1.72
CA SER A 10 -34.44 -15.56 1.25
C SER A 10 -33.93 -14.70 2.41
N LEU A 11 -34.65 -14.64 3.54
CA LEU A 11 -34.20 -13.87 4.70
C LEU A 11 -32.91 -14.44 5.31
N HIS A 12 -32.77 -15.76 5.36
CA HIS A 12 -31.52 -16.42 5.75
C HIS A 12 -30.38 -16.11 4.79
N ALA A 13 -30.62 -16.16 3.47
CA ALA A 13 -29.61 -15.84 2.46
C ALA A 13 -29.23 -14.35 2.43
N PHE A 14 -30.16 -13.45 2.78
CA PHE A 14 -29.87 -12.02 2.94
C PHE A 14 -29.04 -11.75 4.21
N LEU A 15 -29.35 -12.40 5.34
CA LEU A 15 -28.51 -12.33 6.56
C LEU A 15 -27.13 -12.98 6.36
N GLU A 16 -27.03 -14.03 5.53
CA GLU A 16 -25.74 -14.63 5.15
C GLU A 16 -24.92 -13.77 4.21
N ARG A 17 -25.54 -13.05 3.26
CA ARG A 17 -24.85 -12.16 2.31
C ARG A 17 -24.51 -10.79 2.89
N THR A 18 -24.91 -10.50 4.11
CA THR A 18 -24.70 -9.17 4.71
C THR A 18 -23.31 -9.06 5.32
N ARG A 19 -22.61 -7.98 4.91
CA ARG A 19 -21.29 -7.50 5.35
C ARG A 19 -21.10 -7.41 6.87
N GLY A 20 -22.15 -7.62 7.67
CA GLY A 20 -22.13 -7.62 9.13
C GLY A 20 -21.22 -8.69 9.74
N ARG A 21 -21.07 -9.87 9.10
CA ARG A 21 -20.13 -10.90 9.59
C ARG A 21 -18.67 -10.44 9.46
N VAL A 22 -18.35 -9.71 8.40
CA VAL A 22 -17.02 -9.11 8.17
C VAL A 22 -16.81 -7.92 9.10
N ALA A 23 -17.82 -7.06 9.29
CA ALA A 23 -17.75 -5.95 10.23
C ALA A 23 -17.50 -6.43 11.68
N LEU A 24 -18.20 -7.47 12.11
CA LEU A 24 -17.99 -8.06 13.44
C LEU A 24 -16.61 -8.71 13.56
N LYS A 25 -16.16 -9.44 12.53
CA LYS A 25 -14.78 -9.99 12.48
C LYS A 25 -13.73 -8.88 12.53
N LEU A 26 -13.91 -7.79 11.80
CA LEU A 26 -13.00 -6.63 11.79
C LEU A 26 -13.00 -5.92 13.14
N LEU A 27 -14.16 -5.76 13.78
CA LEU A 27 -14.26 -5.16 15.11
C LEU A 27 -13.49 -5.98 16.15
N ILE A 28 -13.74 -7.29 16.18
CA ILE A 28 -13.05 -8.23 17.08
C ILE A 28 -11.55 -8.24 16.79
N LEU A 29 -11.16 -8.29 15.51
CA LEU A 29 -9.76 -8.31 15.10
C LEU A 29 -9.06 -6.99 15.46
N SER A 30 -9.70 -5.84 15.25
CA SER A 30 -9.16 -4.53 15.65
C SER A 30 -9.00 -4.42 17.17
N PHE A 31 -9.94 -4.98 17.94
CA PHE A 31 -9.84 -5.02 19.40
C PHE A 31 -8.70 -5.93 19.86
N LEU A 32 -8.57 -7.12 19.25
CA LEU A 32 -7.50 -8.06 19.54
C LEU A 32 -6.13 -7.47 19.19
N VAL A 33 -6.00 -6.81 18.05
CA VAL A 33 -4.77 -6.12 17.64
C VAL A 33 -4.44 -4.99 18.62
N GLY A 34 -5.43 -4.24 19.11
CA GLY A 34 -5.25 -3.22 20.15
C GLY A 34 -4.71 -3.80 21.46
N ILE A 35 -5.23 -4.95 21.90
CA ILE A 35 -4.73 -5.68 23.08
C ILE A 35 -3.29 -6.16 22.85
N VAL A 36 -3.01 -6.78 21.70
CA VAL A 36 -1.66 -7.29 21.36
C VAL A 36 -0.63 -6.15 21.33
N MET A 37 -0.99 -5.00 20.76
CA MET A 37 -0.13 -3.81 20.77
C MET A 37 0.15 -3.30 22.18
N ASN A 38 -0.87 -3.24 23.04
CA ASN A 38 -0.69 -2.86 24.43
C ASN A 38 0.18 -3.89 25.20
N PHE A 39 0.03 -5.18 24.89
CA PHE A 39 0.80 -6.26 25.50
C PHE A 39 2.28 -6.23 25.10
N LEU A 40 2.58 -5.82 23.86
CA LEU A 40 3.94 -5.58 23.36
C LEU A 40 4.54 -4.23 23.83
N GLY A 41 3.78 -3.43 24.60
CA GLY A 41 4.20 -2.10 25.04
C GLY A 41 4.27 -1.06 23.92
N TRP A 42 3.69 -1.34 22.75
CA TRP A 42 3.67 -0.44 21.60
C TRP A 42 2.37 0.34 21.55
N ASN A 43 2.45 1.63 21.85
CA ASN A 43 1.29 2.51 21.85
C ASN A 43 0.81 2.77 20.40
N PRO A 44 -0.50 2.69 20.08
CA PRO A 44 -0.99 2.90 18.70
C PRO A 44 -0.56 4.23 18.09
N ARG A 45 -0.51 5.25 18.93
CA ARG A 45 -0.11 6.60 18.53
C ARG A 45 1.36 6.67 18.13
N SER A 46 2.24 5.89 18.78
CA SER A 46 3.67 5.89 18.46
C SER A 46 3.99 5.12 17.17
N LEU A 47 3.23 4.07 16.84
CA LEU A 47 3.36 3.38 15.54
C LEU A 47 3.03 4.32 14.38
N VAL A 48 1.92 5.05 14.48
CA VAL A 48 1.51 6.01 13.45
C VAL A 48 2.52 7.16 13.36
N GLN A 49 2.98 7.68 14.50
CA GLN A 49 4.03 8.71 14.52
C GLN A 49 5.33 8.24 13.88
N LYS A 50 5.79 7.01 14.20
CA LYS A 50 6.98 6.43 13.57
C LYS A 50 6.84 6.29 12.06
N ILE A 51 5.66 5.91 11.55
CA ILE A 51 5.41 5.81 10.11
C ILE A 51 5.48 7.20 9.46
N ILE A 52 4.84 8.20 10.06
CA ILE A 52 4.86 9.58 9.55
C ILE A 52 6.29 10.14 9.58
N GLU A 53 7.02 9.94 10.66
CA GLU A 53 8.42 10.36 10.80
C GLU A 53 9.32 9.64 9.80
N PHE A 54 9.10 8.35 9.56
CA PHE A 54 9.82 7.57 8.56
C PHE A 54 9.54 8.10 7.15
N LEU A 55 8.28 8.37 6.81
CA LEU A 55 7.92 8.98 5.52
C LEU A 55 8.51 10.38 5.38
N LYS A 56 8.50 11.20 6.43
CA LYS A 56 9.09 12.55 6.41
C LYS A 56 10.61 12.50 6.23
N SER A 57 11.27 11.60 6.96
CA SER A 57 12.71 11.34 6.84
C SER A 57 13.07 10.82 5.45
N LEU A 58 12.27 9.91 4.89
CA LEU A 58 12.42 9.43 3.51
C LEU A 58 12.17 10.54 2.49
N TRP A 59 11.28 11.49 2.74
CA TRP A 59 11.08 12.60 1.82
C TRP A 59 12.26 13.58 1.85
N GLU A 60 12.71 13.98 3.03
CA GLU A 60 13.84 14.90 3.15
C GLU A 60 15.17 14.28 2.70
N THR A 61 15.44 13.04 3.10
CA THR A 61 16.69 12.33 2.75
C THR A 61 16.62 11.71 1.36
N GLY A 62 15.45 11.20 0.98
CA GLY A 62 15.23 10.54 -0.29
C GLY A 62 15.33 11.51 -1.45
N PHE A 63 14.80 12.74 -1.36
CA PHE A 63 14.99 13.73 -2.42
C PHE A 63 16.47 14.11 -2.62
N ILE A 64 17.25 14.23 -1.55
CA ILE A 64 18.69 14.52 -1.63
C ILE A 64 19.42 13.35 -2.30
N THR A 65 19.10 12.12 -1.90
CA THR A 65 19.70 10.91 -2.50
C THR A 65 19.26 10.74 -3.96
N LEU A 66 18.01 11.06 -4.29
CA LEU A 66 17.47 10.99 -5.64
C LEU A 66 18.18 11.99 -6.56
N ALA A 67 18.48 13.20 -6.06
CA ALA A 67 19.25 14.20 -6.79
C ALA A 67 20.67 13.70 -7.12
N ASN A 68 21.34 13.05 -6.17
CA ASN A 68 22.64 12.40 -6.43
C ASN A 68 22.50 11.22 -7.42
N PHE A 69 21.42 10.46 -7.35
CA PHE A 69 21.13 9.39 -8.31
C PHE A 69 20.95 9.94 -9.72
N PHE A 70 20.29 11.09 -9.86
CA PHE A 70 20.19 11.84 -11.10
C PHE A 70 21.56 12.32 -11.60
N HIS A 71 22.47 12.72 -10.71
CA HIS A 71 23.83 13.10 -11.11
C HIS A 71 24.60 11.93 -11.72
N ILE A 72 24.53 10.74 -11.10
CA ILE A 72 25.14 9.51 -11.63
C ILE A 72 24.47 9.11 -12.96
N ALA A 73 23.15 9.19 -13.05
CA ALA A 73 22.41 8.93 -14.28
C ALA A 73 22.77 9.92 -15.39
N MET A 74 22.94 11.21 -15.08
CA MET A 74 23.39 12.23 -16.03
C MET A 74 24.82 12.00 -16.49
N MET A 75 25.73 11.59 -15.59
CA MET A 75 27.09 11.22 -15.95
C MET A 75 27.12 10.06 -16.96
N GLY A 76 26.29 9.02 -16.75
CA GLY A 76 26.11 7.94 -17.72
C GLY A 76 25.45 8.44 -19.01
N ALA A 77 24.41 9.28 -18.90
CA ALA A 77 23.69 9.83 -20.03
C ALA A 77 24.58 10.69 -20.95
N ILE A 78 25.57 11.40 -20.39
CA ILE A 78 26.57 12.15 -21.18
C ILE A 78 27.29 11.24 -22.18
N ILE A 79 27.51 9.98 -21.86
CA ILE A 79 28.19 9.02 -22.73
C ILE A 79 27.19 8.28 -23.62
N VAL A 80 26.08 7.82 -23.04
CA VAL A 80 25.09 6.99 -23.73
C VAL A 80 24.30 7.79 -24.78
N VAL A 81 23.94 9.05 -24.49
CA VAL A 81 23.13 9.87 -25.40
C VAL A 81 23.85 10.14 -26.73
N PRO A 82 25.13 10.57 -26.77
CA PRO A 82 25.86 10.70 -28.03
C PRO A 82 26.00 9.39 -28.79
N ILE A 83 26.35 8.29 -28.09
CA ILE A 83 26.47 6.96 -28.71
C ILE A 83 25.16 6.55 -29.35
N PHE A 84 24.04 6.73 -28.65
CA PHE A 84 22.71 6.42 -29.15
C PHE A 84 22.34 7.26 -30.39
N ILE A 85 22.63 8.57 -30.38
CA ILE A 85 22.38 9.44 -31.53
C ILE A 85 23.18 8.99 -32.76
N ILE A 86 24.47 8.70 -32.58
CA ILE A 86 25.34 8.22 -33.65
C ILE A 86 24.80 6.91 -34.23
N LEU A 87 24.60 5.90 -33.37
CA LEU A 87 24.07 4.60 -33.79
C LEU A 87 22.72 4.76 -34.49
N ARG A 88 21.82 5.60 -33.98
CA ARG A 88 20.50 5.81 -34.56
C ARG A 88 20.54 6.46 -35.94
N ILE A 89 21.49 7.36 -36.19
CA ILE A 89 21.68 7.96 -37.51
C ILE A 89 22.24 6.93 -38.49
N PHE A 90 23.21 6.11 -38.06
CA PHE A 90 23.81 5.07 -38.92
C PHE A 90 22.86 3.91 -39.21
N TYR A 91 22.02 3.51 -38.27
CA TYR A 91 21.12 2.36 -38.42
C TYR A 91 19.83 2.68 -39.19
N LYS A 92 19.47 3.97 -39.31
CA LYS A 92 18.26 4.42 -40.02
C LYS A 92 18.55 4.78 -41.49
N LYS A 93 19.66 4.28 -42.05
CA LYS A 93 20.03 4.40 -43.46
C LYS A 93 20.20 3.00 -44.03
#